data_AF-A0A150QC27-F1
#
_entry.id   AF-A0A150QC27-F1
#
_cell.length_a   1.000
_cell.length_b   1.000
_cell.length_c   1.000
_cell.angle_alpha   90.00
_cell.angle_beta   90.00
_cell.angle_gamma   90.00
#
_symmetry.space_group_name_H-M   'P 1'
#
loop_
_entity.id
_entity.type
_entity.pdbx_description
1 polymer ?
#
loop_
_entity_poly.entity_id
_entity_poly.type
_entity_poly.pdbx_seq_one_letter_code
_entity_poly.pdbx_strand_id
1 'polypeptide(L)'
;MTSPAHDRATARPAARRKLLLNPRFQLKYTGLLVSVVLAVMVVLGIVVWQTASVANEQAQYAATQAELALKEAANSAKILRMSTAALGGEGSELGSTLDEELEKTNREHERNLAEVAKRRSEVEGLRQRLLNVLIGGGAFLLVVLGVLGIFITQRIVGPVHQMKRLCRQVGTTRLTIGEGLRKGDELGDLFDTFVQMTYSLKALQTGRLATLDAAIEKAEAESASAEVLAGLRALRAQLCLGLPEAETVRRRAPRGGKS
;
A
#
# COMPACT_ATOMS: atom_id res chain seq x y z
N MET A 1 -58.55 25.09 -23.15
CA MET A 1 -57.28 25.79 -23.39
C MET A 1 -56.35 25.50 -22.21
N THR A 2 -55.11 25.18 -22.54
CA THR A 2 -54.11 24.41 -21.78
C THR A 2 -53.57 25.13 -20.54
N SER A 3 -53.59 24.47 -19.38
CA SER A 3 -52.79 24.85 -18.22
C SER A 3 -51.63 23.84 -18.08
N PRO A 4 -50.37 24.25 -18.21
CA PRO A 4 -49.25 23.32 -18.15
C PRO A 4 -48.95 22.98 -16.69
N ALA A 5 -49.08 21.69 -16.37
CA ALA A 5 -48.53 21.12 -15.15
C ALA A 5 -47.02 21.36 -15.14
N HIS A 6 -46.56 22.23 -14.24
CA HIS A 6 -45.14 22.37 -13.96
C HIS A 6 -44.73 21.24 -13.01
N ASP A 7 -44.33 20.13 -13.63
CA ASP A 7 -43.67 19.01 -13.00
C ASP A 7 -42.31 19.49 -12.44
N ARG A 8 -42.31 19.95 -11.19
CA ARG A 8 -41.07 20.25 -10.46
C ARG A 8 -40.45 18.93 -10.03
N ALA A 9 -39.80 18.28 -10.99
CA ALA A 9 -38.83 17.22 -10.73
C ALA A 9 -37.80 17.77 -9.73
N THR A 10 -37.86 17.26 -8.51
CA THR A 10 -36.88 17.53 -7.47
C THR A 10 -35.57 16.85 -7.85
N ALA A 11 -34.75 17.56 -8.62
CA ALA A 11 -33.38 17.15 -8.90
C ALA A 11 -32.60 17.11 -7.58
N ARG A 12 -32.51 15.92 -6.97
CA ARG A 12 -31.61 15.66 -5.85
C ARG A 12 -30.19 15.99 -6.31
N PRO A 13 -29.45 16.91 -5.65
CA PRO A 13 -28.09 17.19 -6.04
C PRO A 13 -27.28 15.89 -5.87
N ALA A 14 -26.62 15.46 -6.94
CA ALA A 14 -25.73 14.32 -6.92
C ALA A 14 -24.70 14.52 -5.81
N ALA A 15 -24.78 13.70 -4.76
CA ALA A 15 -23.85 13.74 -3.65
C ALA A 15 -22.44 13.50 -4.21
N ARG A 16 -21.67 14.58 -4.40
CA ARG A 16 -20.26 14.49 -4.77
C ARG A 16 -19.58 13.64 -3.70
N ARG A 17 -19.27 12.39 -4.05
CA ARG A 17 -18.57 11.46 -3.16
C ARG A 17 -17.22 12.10 -2.85
N LYS A 18 -17.11 12.75 -1.69
CA LYS A 18 -15.83 13.23 -1.17
C LYS A 18 -14.96 11.99 -0.98
N LEU A 19 -14.06 11.74 -1.93
CA LEU A 19 -13.15 10.59 -1.91
C LEU A 19 -12.18 10.62 -0.71
N LEU A 20 -12.11 11.74 0.02
CA LEU A 20 -11.24 11.92 1.17
C LEU A 20 -12.11 12.08 2.43
N LEU A 21 -12.53 10.95 3.01
CA LEU A 21 -13.31 10.93 4.25
C LEU A 21 -12.46 11.38 5.46
N ASN A 22 -11.12 11.18 5.42
CA ASN A 22 -10.15 11.69 6.39
C ASN A 22 -8.70 11.72 5.82
N PRO A 23 -8.21 12.85 5.29
CA PRO A 23 -6.91 12.92 4.62
C PRO A 23 -5.71 12.67 5.55
N ARG A 24 -5.82 13.06 6.82
CA ARG A 24 -4.71 12.97 7.79
C ARG A 24 -4.34 11.53 8.18
N PHE A 25 -5.31 10.62 8.21
CA PHE A 25 -5.04 9.22 8.55
C PHE A 25 -4.50 8.48 7.32
N GLN A 26 -5.11 8.71 6.16
CA GLN A 26 -4.71 8.11 4.89
C GLN A 26 -3.29 8.46 4.49
N LEU A 27 -2.91 9.74 4.58
CA LEU A 27 -1.55 10.17 4.25
C LEU A 27 -0.49 9.57 5.18
N LYS A 28 -0.81 9.26 6.44
CA LYS A 28 0.15 8.62 7.35
C LYS A 28 0.49 7.20 6.91
N TYR A 29 -0.52 6.35 6.66
CA TYR A 29 -0.28 4.95 6.30
C TYR A 29 0.13 4.78 4.83
N THR A 30 -0.50 5.51 3.91
CA THR A 30 -0.07 5.51 2.50
C THR A 30 1.32 6.11 2.37
N GLY A 31 1.63 7.19 3.10
CA GLY A 31 2.98 7.77 3.11
C GLY A 31 4.02 6.81 3.68
N LEU A 32 3.70 6.10 4.77
CA LEU A 32 4.59 5.07 5.32
C LEU A 32 4.83 3.94 4.30
N LEU A 33 3.78 3.42 3.66
CA LEU A 33 3.90 2.39 2.62
C LEU A 33 4.77 2.85 1.45
N VAL A 34 4.50 4.05 0.91
CA VAL A 34 5.30 4.66 -0.17
C VAL A 34 6.74 4.85 0.25
N SER A 35 7.01 5.27 1.50
CA SER A 35 8.37 5.48 2.00
C SER A 35 9.18 4.18 2.06
N VAL A 36 8.56 3.07 2.47
CA VAL A 36 9.20 1.75 2.50
C VAL A 36 9.54 1.30 1.08
N VAL A 37 8.61 1.46 0.14
CA VAL A 37 8.84 1.12 -1.27
C VAL A 37 9.98 1.95 -1.84
N LEU A 38 10.00 3.25 -1.55
CA LEU A 38 11.04 4.16 -2.00
C LEU A 38 12.41 3.78 -1.42
N ALA A 39 12.47 3.37 -0.15
CA ALA A 39 13.70 2.85 0.46
C ALA A 39 14.19 1.58 -0.26
N VAL A 40 13.30 0.62 -0.55
CA VAL A 40 13.65 -0.59 -1.32
C VAL A 40 14.12 -0.23 -2.72
N MET A 41 13.48 0.74 -3.38
CA MET A 41 13.89 1.22 -4.70
C MET A 41 15.28 1.86 -4.68
N VAL A 42 15.60 2.63 -3.63
CA VAL A 42 16.93 3.22 -3.45
C VAL A 42 17.97 2.12 -3.27
N VAL A 43 17.71 1.11 -2.44
CA VAL A 43 18.62 -0.03 -2.25
C VAL A 43 18.84 -0.79 -3.57
N LEU A 44 17.77 -1.11 -4.30
CA LEU A 44 17.87 -1.75 -5.61
C LEU A 44 18.63 -0.87 -6.62
N GLY A 45 18.40 0.44 -6.62
CA GLY A 45 19.13 1.38 -7.44
C GLY A 45 20.63 1.38 -7.14
N ILE A 46 21.01 1.33 -5.86
CA ILE A 46 22.41 1.21 -5.43
C ILE A 46 23.02 -0.10 -5.92
N VAL A 47 22.32 -1.24 -5.76
CA VAL A 47 22.82 -2.56 -6.21
C VAL A 47 23.01 -2.60 -7.72
N VAL A 48 22.03 -2.09 -8.48
CA VAL A 48 22.13 -1.98 -9.95
C VAL A 48 23.29 -1.08 -10.33
N TRP A 49 23.48 0.04 -9.65
CA TRP A 49 24.59 0.94 -9.91
C TRP A 49 25.95 0.29 -9.65
N GLN A 50 26.10 -0.45 -8.54
CA GLN A 50 27.32 -1.20 -8.22
C GLN A 50 27.60 -2.31 -9.25
N THR A 51 26.57 -3.03 -9.68
CA THR A 51 26.73 -4.11 -10.66
C THR A 51 27.03 -3.55 -12.05
N ALA A 52 26.39 -2.44 -12.41
CA ALA A 52 26.61 -1.76 -13.68
C ALA A 52 27.99 -1.08 -13.74
N SER A 53 28.50 -0.55 -12.63
CA SER A 53 29.85 0.05 -12.61
C SER A 53 30.93 -1.00 -12.82
N VAL A 54 30.82 -2.16 -12.16
CA VAL A 54 31.80 -3.26 -12.30
C VAL A 54 31.81 -3.84 -13.72
N ALA A 55 30.65 -4.03 -14.34
CA ALA A 55 30.56 -4.53 -15.72
C ALA A 55 31.12 -3.53 -16.75
N ASN A 56 30.92 -2.23 -16.53
CA ASN A 56 31.37 -1.19 -17.45
C ASN A 56 32.88 -0.93 -17.35
N GLU A 57 33.44 -1.09 -16.16
CA GLU A 57 34.88 -0.92 -15.91
C GLU A 57 35.69 -2.01 -16.63
N GLN A 58 35.24 -3.27 -16.61
CA GLN A 58 35.85 -4.37 -17.37
C GLN A 58 35.82 -4.13 -18.89
N ALA A 59 34.70 -3.61 -19.42
CA ALA A 59 34.56 -3.33 -20.84
C ALA A 59 35.46 -2.15 -21.30
N GLN A 60 35.58 -1.11 -20.47
CA GLN A 60 36.44 0.05 -20.76
C GLN A 60 37.93 -0.31 -20.69
N TYR A 61 38.35 -1.07 -19.67
CA TYR A 61 39.74 -1.53 -19.55
C TYR A 61 40.15 -2.46 -20.69
N ALA A 62 39.29 -3.41 -21.09
CA ALA A 62 39.59 -4.30 -22.22
C ALA A 62 39.73 -3.53 -23.54
N ALA A 63 38.90 -2.49 -23.77
CA ALA A 63 38.97 -1.66 -24.97
C ALA A 63 40.24 -0.80 -25.03
N THR A 64 40.56 -0.12 -23.94
CA THR A 64 41.77 0.71 -23.85
C THR A 64 43.04 -0.14 -23.91
N GLN A 65 43.05 -1.32 -23.29
CA GLN A 65 44.18 -2.24 -23.37
C GLN A 65 44.40 -2.77 -24.79
N ALA A 66 43.33 -3.10 -25.52
CA ALA A 66 43.43 -3.52 -26.91
C ALA A 66 43.95 -2.40 -27.84
N GLU A 67 43.51 -1.15 -27.63
CA GLU A 67 44.01 0.00 -28.41
C GLU A 67 45.49 0.29 -28.14
N LEU A 68 45.92 0.19 -26.88
CA LEU A 68 47.32 0.37 -26.49
C LEU A 68 48.22 -0.75 -27.05
N ALA A 69 47.78 -2.00 -26.95
CA ALA A 69 48.50 -3.14 -27.50
C ALA A 69 48.69 -3.02 -29.03
N LEU A 70 47.69 -2.51 -29.76
CA LEU A 70 47.80 -2.31 -31.21
C LEU A 70 48.80 -1.20 -31.56
N LYS A 71 48.80 -0.09 -30.82
CA LYS A 71 49.81 0.98 -30.99
C LYS A 71 51.22 0.48 -30.71
N GLU A 72 51.39 -0.33 -29.67
CA GLU A 72 52.68 -0.91 -29.30
C GLU A 72 53.14 -1.94 -30.33
N ALA A 73 52.22 -2.80 -30.82
CA ALA A 73 52.48 -3.74 -31.90
C ALA A 73 52.87 -3.01 -33.19
N ALA A 74 52.18 -1.93 -33.57
CA ALA A 74 52.48 -1.12 -34.74
C ALA A 74 53.87 -0.45 -34.66
N ASN A 75 54.24 0.06 -33.49
CA ASN A 75 55.57 0.63 -33.26
C ASN A 75 56.66 -0.45 -33.30
N SER A 76 56.43 -1.60 -32.67
CA SER A 76 57.36 -2.73 -32.67
C SER A 76 57.56 -3.29 -34.09
N ALA A 77 56.47 -3.43 -34.86
CA ALA A 77 56.50 -3.83 -36.26
C ALA A 77 57.32 -2.85 -37.11
N LYS A 78 57.15 -1.54 -36.89
CA LYS A 78 57.93 -0.50 -37.58
C LYS A 78 59.43 -0.59 -37.29
N ILE A 79 59.80 -0.85 -36.04
CA ILE A 79 61.21 -1.04 -35.64
C ILE A 79 61.79 -2.30 -36.28
N LEU A 80 61.04 -3.41 -36.26
CA LEU A 80 61.46 -4.67 -36.90
C LEU A 80 61.67 -4.51 -38.42
N ARG A 81 60.78 -3.79 -39.10
CA ARG A 81 60.94 -3.43 -40.51
C ARG A 81 62.16 -2.55 -40.76
N MET A 82 62.40 -1.54 -39.93
CA MET A 82 63.59 -0.68 -40.05
C MET A 82 64.88 -1.46 -39.81
N SER A 83 64.89 -2.38 -38.83
CA SER A 83 66.05 -3.22 -38.53
C SER A 83 66.35 -4.23 -39.64
N THR A 84 65.33 -4.83 -40.25
CA THR A 84 65.49 -5.79 -41.36
C THR A 84 65.92 -5.10 -42.65
N ALA A 85 65.38 -3.92 -42.94
CA ALA A 85 65.81 -3.08 -44.06
C ALA A 85 67.27 -2.62 -43.91
N ALA A 86 67.69 -2.21 -42.71
CA ALA A 86 69.07 -1.83 -42.42
C ALA A 86 70.09 -2.99 -42.58
N LEU A 87 69.63 -4.24 -42.41
CA LEU A 87 70.44 -5.45 -42.62
C LEU A 87 70.49 -5.91 -44.09
N GLY A 88 69.92 -5.14 -45.03
CA GLY A 88 69.89 -5.48 -46.47
C GLY A 88 68.89 -6.60 -46.82
N GLY A 89 67.95 -6.90 -45.92
CA GLY A 89 67.02 -8.02 -46.01
C GLY A 89 65.72 -7.76 -46.78
N GLU A 90 65.52 -6.57 -47.36
CA GLU A 90 64.28 -6.18 -48.07
C GLU A 90 63.94 -7.07 -49.29
N GLY A 91 64.85 -7.95 -49.73
CA GLY A 91 64.61 -8.97 -50.76
C GLY A 91 64.88 -10.42 -50.33
N SER A 92 65.06 -10.67 -49.03
CA SER A 92 65.32 -12.01 -48.45
C SER A 92 64.01 -12.72 -48.07
N GLU A 93 63.99 -14.05 -48.15
CA GLU A 93 62.86 -14.91 -47.74
C GLU A 93 62.36 -14.54 -46.33
N LEU A 94 63.28 -14.15 -45.43
CA LEU A 94 63.01 -13.71 -44.07
C LEU A 94 62.21 -12.40 -43.95
N GLY A 95 62.38 -11.47 -44.89
CA GLY A 95 61.62 -10.22 -44.91
C GLY A 95 60.15 -10.47 -45.27
N SER A 96 59.93 -11.35 -46.26
CA SER A 96 58.58 -11.71 -46.72
C SER A 96 57.76 -12.48 -45.69
N THR A 97 58.38 -13.39 -44.92
CA THR A 97 57.69 -14.13 -43.85
C THR A 97 57.38 -13.23 -42.66
N LEU A 98 58.27 -12.30 -42.32
CA LEU A 98 58.04 -11.31 -41.26
C LEU A 98 56.88 -10.38 -41.61
N ASP A 99 56.84 -9.90 -42.86
CA ASP A 99 55.73 -9.07 -43.34
C ASP A 99 54.41 -9.82 -43.35
N GLU A 100 54.40 -11.10 -43.72
CA GLU A 100 53.21 -11.94 -43.68
C GLU A 100 52.68 -12.17 -42.25
N GLU A 101 53.56 -12.43 -41.27
CA GLU A 101 53.15 -12.56 -39.86
C GLU A 101 52.64 -11.25 -39.28
N LEU A 102 53.33 -10.14 -39.53
CA LEU A 102 52.90 -8.82 -39.08
C LEU A 102 51.53 -8.44 -39.66
N GLU A 103 51.26 -8.77 -40.93
CA GLU A 103 49.93 -8.58 -41.52
C GLU A 103 48.86 -9.46 -40.86
N LYS A 104 49.16 -10.74 -40.57
CA LYS A 104 48.22 -11.64 -39.89
C LYS A 104 47.90 -11.13 -38.48
N THR A 105 48.90 -10.76 -37.71
CA THR A 105 48.75 -10.21 -36.36
C THR A 105 48.00 -8.87 -36.37
N ASN A 106 48.31 -7.97 -37.32
CA ASN A 106 47.60 -6.70 -37.44
C ASN A 106 46.11 -6.90 -37.78
N ARG A 107 45.79 -7.82 -38.71
CA ARG A 107 44.40 -8.18 -39.04
C ARG A 107 43.65 -8.79 -37.85
N GLU A 108 44.32 -9.57 -37.02
CA GLU A 108 43.73 -10.16 -35.82
C GLU A 108 43.41 -9.09 -34.76
N HIS A 109 44.33 -8.16 -34.50
CA HIS A 109 44.09 -7.06 -33.58
C HIS A 109 43.00 -6.09 -34.06
N GLU A 110 42.95 -5.79 -35.36
CA GLU A 110 41.87 -4.98 -35.96
C GLU A 110 40.50 -5.63 -35.78
N ARG A 111 40.40 -6.96 -35.93
CA ARG A 111 39.16 -7.71 -35.68
C ARG A 111 38.75 -7.66 -34.21
N ASN A 112 39.70 -7.87 -33.29
CA ASN A 112 39.43 -7.82 -31.86
C ASN A 112 38.98 -6.42 -31.41
N LEU A 113 39.56 -5.35 -31.95
CA LEU A 113 39.10 -3.99 -31.69
C LEU A 113 37.69 -3.72 -32.23
N ALA A 114 37.40 -4.17 -33.45
CA ALA A 114 36.07 -4.02 -34.03
C ALA A 114 35.00 -4.75 -33.18
N GLU A 115 35.34 -5.93 -32.64
CA GLU A 115 34.45 -6.67 -31.74
C GLU A 115 34.25 -5.94 -30.41
N VAL A 116 35.32 -5.45 -29.78
CA VAL A 116 35.23 -4.72 -28.51
C VAL A 116 34.48 -3.39 -28.66
N ALA A 117 34.72 -2.65 -29.75
CA ALA A 117 33.99 -1.42 -30.07
C ALA A 117 32.50 -1.67 -30.28
N LYS A 118 32.15 -2.78 -30.96
CA LYS A 118 30.75 -3.20 -31.14
C LYS A 118 30.10 -3.55 -29.80
N ARG A 119 30.76 -4.37 -28.97
CA ARG A 119 30.27 -4.72 -27.63
C ARG A 119 30.08 -3.50 -26.74
N ARG A 120 30.98 -2.50 -26.82
CA ARG A 120 30.84 -1.24 -26.08
C ARG A 120 29.55 -0.49 -26.45
N SER A 121 29.26 -0.36 -27.74
CA SER A 121 28.04 0.32 -28.20
C SER A 121 26.75 -0.38 -27.75
N GLU A 122 26.77 -1.73 -27.71
CA GLU A 122 25.66 -2.54 -27.22
C GLU A 122 25.47 -2.36 -25.69
N VAL A 123 26.57 -2.27 -24.93
CA VAL A 123 26.54 -2.06 -23.47
C VAL A 123 25.99 -0.68 -23.09
N GLU A 124 26.35 0.38 -23.83
CA GLU A 124 25.86 1.74 -23.59
C GLU A 124 24.34 1.85 -23.82
N GLY A 125 23.81 1.22 -24.89
CA GLY A 125 22.38 1.16 -25.16
C GLY A 125 21.60 0.35 -24.12
N LEU A 126 22.16 -0.78 -23.67
CA LEU A 126 21.57 -1.59 -22.60
C LEU A 126 21.51 -0.82 -21.29
N ARG A 127 22.56 -0.05 -20.93
CA ARG A 127 22.60 0.77 -19.71
C ARG A 127 21.47 1.80 -19.69
N GLN A 128 21.28 2.55 -20.79
CA GLN A 128 20.21 3.55 -20.88
C GLN A 128 18.83 2.89 -20.74
N ARG A 129 18.65 1.72 -21.37
CA ARG A 129 17.39 0.96 -21.30
C ARG A 129 17.13 0.42 -19.89
N LEU A 130 18.14 -0.10 -19.21
CA LEU A 130 18.04 -0.58 -17.83
C LEU A 130 17.68 0.56 -16.88
N LEU A 131 18.29 1.73 -17.01
CA LEU A 131 17.95 2.91 -16.20
C LEU A 131 16.52 3.39 -16.46
N ASN A 132 16.10 3.47 -17.73
CA ASN A 132 14.74 3.87 -18.08
C ASN A 132 13.69 2.88 -17.54
N VAL A 133 13.96 1.58 -17.62
CA VAL A 133 13.08 0.54 -17.06
C VAL A 133 13.05 0.60 -15.53
N LEU A 134 14.19 0.83 -14.88
CA LEU A 134 14.26 0.94 -13.42
C LEU A 134 13.49 2.15 -12.91
N ILE A 135 13.73 3.33 -13.50
CA ILE A 135 13.07 4.58 -13.11
C ILE A 135 11.58 4.53 -13.47
N GLY A 136 11.25 4.13 -14.70
CA GLY A 136 9.88 4.07 -15.18
C GLY A 136 9.04 3.01 -14.45
N GLY A 137 9.59 1.80 -14.30
CA GLY A 137 8.97 0.72 -13.54
C GLY A 137 8.82 1.08 -12.06
N GLY A 138 9.81 1.78 -11.49
CA GLY A 138 9.76 2.27 -10.12
C GLY A 138 8.69 3.33 -9.88
N ALA A 139 8.64 4.34 -10.73
CA ALA A 139 7.60 5.36 -10.69
C ALA A 139 6.21 4.74 -10.85
N PHE A 140 6.06 3.81 -11.79
CA PHE A 140 4.81 3.07 -11.98
C PHE A 140 4.40 2.29 -10.73
N LEU A 141 5.33 1.55 -10.13
CA LEU A 141 5.09 0.79 -8.90
C LEU A 141 4.66 1.71 -7.75
N LEU A 142 5.32 2.87 -7.57
CA LEU A 142 4.96 3.86 -6.56
C LEU A 142 3.53 4.40 -6.78
N VAL A 143 3.15 4.68 -8.02
CA VAL A 143 1.80 5.12 -8.36
C VAL A 143 0.76 4.03 -8.05
N VAL A 144 1.01 2.80 -8.49
CA VAL A 144 0.12 1.66 -8.24
C VAL A 144 -0.07 1.43 -6.74
N LEU A 145 1.02 1.41 -5.97
CA LEU A 145 0.97 1.21 -4.53
C LEU A 145 0.34 2.40 -3.79
N GLY A 146 0.56 3.63 -4.25
CA GLY A 146 -0.13 4.81 -3.74
C GLY A 146 -1.65 4.73 -3.95
N VAL A 147 -2.08 4.40 -5.17
CA VAL A 147 -3.50 4.22 -5.50
C VAL A 147 -4.11 3.07 -4.69
N LEU A 148 -3.42 1.93 -4.59
CA LEU A 148 -3.88 0.78 -3.81
C LEU A 148 -3.99 1.11 -2.32
N GLY A 149 -2.99 1.80 -1.75
CA GLY A 149 -3.01 2.25 -0.36
C GLY A 149 -4.15 3.23 -0.08
N ILE A 150 -4.43 4.14 -1.02
CA ILE A 150 -5.58 5.04 -0.94
C ILE A 150 -6.88 4.23 -0.96
N PHE A 151 -7.02 3.29 -1.89
CA PHE A 151 -8.21 2.45 -2.03
C PHE A 151 -8.50 1.62 -0.77
N ILE A 152 -7.49 0.93 -0.24
CA ILE A 152 -7.60 0.14 1.00
C ILE A 152 -8.02 1.04 2.16
N THR A 153 -7.40 2.21 2.28
CA THR A 153 -7.72 3.14 3.38
C THR A 153 -9.17 3.62 3.31
N GLN A 154 -9.69 3.91 2.12
CA GLN A 154 -11.09 4.32 1.95
C GLN A 154 -12.07 3.24 2.39
N ARG A 155 -11.73 1.96 2.12
CA ARG A 155 -12.58 0.83 2.49
C ARG A 155 -12.59 0.58 4.00
N ILE A 156 -11.46 0.77 4.68
CA ILE A 156 -11.30 0.40 6.10
C ILE A 156 -11.64 1.56 7.06
N VAL A 157 -11.17 2.78 6.80
CA VAL A 157 -11.18 3.86 7.81
C VAL A 157 -12.58 4.31 8.19
N GLY A 158 -13.49 4.40 7.22
CA GLY A 158 -14.88 4.81 7.46
C GLY A 158 -15.59 3.84 8.40
N PRO A 159 -15.66 2.54 8.04
CA PRO A 159 -16.21 1.50 8.90
C PRO A 159 -15.58 1.43 10.30
N VAL A 160 -14.25 1.51 10.40
CA VAL A 160 -13.55 1.47 11.68
C VAL A 160 -13.92 2.66 12.57
N HIS A 161 -14.05 3.87 12.01
CA HIS A 161 -14.48 5.04 12.77
C HIS A 161 -15.93 4.92 13.25
N GLN A 162 -16.81 4.36 12.43
CA GLN A 162 -18.19 4.09 12.83
C GLN A 162 -18.23 3.08 13.97
N MET A 163 -17.47 1.99 13.88
CA MET A 163 -17.35 1.00 14.95
C MET A 163 -16.87 1.62 16.26
N LYS A 164 -15.81 2.45 16.22
CA LYS A 164 -15.31 3.17 17.40
C LYS A 164 -16.40 4.05 18.04
N ARG A 165 -17.21 4.73 17.22
CA ARG A 165 -18.33 5.55 17.70
C ARG A 165 -19.39 4.69 18.38
N LEU A 166 -19.76 3.56 17.78
CA LEU A 166 -20.74 2.64 18.34
C LEU A 166 -20.26 1.98 19.62
N CYS A 167 -19.00 1.54 19.70
CA CYS A 167 -18.40 1.02 20.93
C CYS A 167 -18.46 2.04 22.07
N ARG A 168 -18.19 3.32 21.76
CA ARG A 168 -18.30 4.40 22.75
C ARG A 168 -19.75 4.61 23.21
N GLN A 169 -20.73 4.49 22.30
CA GLN A 169 -22.15 4.58 22.65
C GLN A 169 -22.58 3.42 23.57
N VAL A 170 -22.17 2.20 23.25
CA VAL A 170 -22.41 1.01 24.09
C VAL A 170 -21.76 1.18 25.47
N GLY A 171 -20.54 1.71 25.53
CA GLY A 171 -19.87 2.05 26.79
C GLY A 171 -20.60 3.12 27.63
N THR A 172 -21.39 3.98 27.00
CA THR A 172 -22.28 4.95 27.67
C THR A 172 -23.69 4.40 27.94
N THR A 173 -23.88 3.08 27.88
CA THR A 173 -25.16 2.37 28.11
C THR A 173 -26.21 2.57 27.01
N ARG A 174 -25.92 3.21 25.87
CA ARG A 174 -26.86 3.25 24.74
C ARG A 174 -26.72 1.98 23.91
N LEU A 175 -27.69 1.07 24.03
CA LEU A 175 -27.67 -0.25 23.38
C LEU A 175 -28.48 -0.32 22.07
N THR A 176 -28.93 0.81 21.52
CA THR A 176 -29.71 0.84 20.28
C THR A 176 -28.80 1.14 19.09
N ILE A 177 -28.57 0.15 18.23
CA ILE A 177 -27.84 0.32 16.96
C ILE A 177 -28.87 0.32 15.82
N GLY A 178 -29.09 1.48 15.19
CA GLY A 178 -29.98 1.64 14.04
C GLY A 178 -29.25 1.81 12.69
N GLU A 179 -27.92 1.89 12.71
CA GLU A 179 -27.10 2.08 11.51
C GLU A 179 -26.42 0.77 11.12
N GLY A 180 -26.70 0.25 9.92
CA GLY A 180 -26.02 -0.93 9.38
C GLY A 180 -24.71 -0.57 8.67
N LEU A 181 -23.69 -1.41 8.82
CA LEU A 181 -22.45 -1.29 8.06
C LEU A 181 -22.59 -1.92 6.66
N ARG A 182 -21.72 -1.50 5.73
CA ARG A 182 -21.69 -2.05 4.36
C ARG A 182 -21.30 -3.54 4.42
N LYS A 183 -22.18 -4.41 3.93
CA LYS A 183 -22.02 -5.88 3.95
C LYS A 183 -21.00 -6.37 2.92
N GLY A 184 -20.26 -7.44 3.26
CA GLY A 184 -19.44 -8.22 2.33
C GLY A 184 -17.91 -8.11 2.49
N ASP A 185 -17.40 -7.66 3.63
CA ASP A 185 -15.99 -7.85 4.02
C ASP A 185 -15.87 -8.21 5.51
N GLU A 186 -14.64 -8.50 5.95
CA GLU A 186 -14.29 -8.89 7.32
C GLU A 186 -14.80 -7.89 8.39
N LEU A 187 -14.94 -6.59 8.05
CA LEU A 187 -15.47 -5.58 8.96
C LEU A 187 -16.98 -5.69 9.09
N GLY A 188 -17.67 -6.18 8.05
CA GLY A 188 -19.08 -6.55 8.11
C GLY A 188 -19.35 -7.70 9.08
N ASP A 189 -18.56 -8.77 9.02
CA ASP A 189 -18.70 -9.91 9.93
C ASP A 189 -18.40 -9.52 11.39
N LEU A 190 -17.38 -8.67 11.58
CA LEU A 190 -17.08 -8.07 12.88
C LEU A 190 -18.26 -7.20 13.39
N PHE A 191 -18.90 -6.45 12.49
CA PHE A 191 -20.06 -5.63 12.82
C PHE A 191 -21.26 -6.48 13.24
N ASP A 192 -21.54 -7.55 12.51
CA ASP A 192 -22.65 -8.47 12.82
C ASP A 192 -22.43 -9.12 14.19
N THR A 193 -21.19 -9.55 14.48
CA THR A 193 -20.80 -10.07 15.80
C THR A 193 -20.97 -9.01 16.90
N PHE A 194 -20.58 -7.77 16.64
CA PHE A 194 -20.75 -6.65 17.58
C PHE A 194 -22.24 -6.35 17.85
N VAL A 195 -23.08 -6.37 16.82
CA VAL A 195 -24.53 -6.21 16.95
C VAL A 195 -25.13 -7.32 17.80
N GLN A 196 -24.74 -8.58 17.55
CA GLN A 196 -25.17 -9.72 18.37
C GLN A 196 -24.78 -9.56 19.84
N MET A 197 -23.57 -9.07 20.14
CA MET A 197 -23.16 -8.74 21.51
C MET A 197 -24.07 -7.68 22.14
N THR A 198 -24.44 -6.61 21.42
CA THR A 198 -25.33 -5.58 21.96
C THR A 198 -26.75 -6.09 22.26
N TYR A 199 -27.26 -7.01 21.43
CA TYR A 199 -28.53 -7.69 21.71
C TYR A 199 -28.45 -8.53 22.99
N SER A 200 -27.37 -9.29 23.18
CA SER A 200 -27.16 -10.06 24.41
C SER A 200 -27.05 -9.17 25.65
N LEU A 201 -26.33 -8.05 25.57
CA LEU A 201 -26.26 -7.07 26.66
C LEU A 201 -27.63 -6.48 27.00
N LYS A 202 -28.41 -6.13 25.97
CA LYS A 202 -29.77 -5.62 26.15
C LYS A 202 -30.67 -6.66 26.81
N ALA A 203 -30.59 -7.92 26.38
CA ALA A 203 -31.35 -9.02 26.98
C ALA A 203 -30.98 -9.22 28.46
N LEU A 204 -29.68 -9.21 28.80
CA LEU A 204 -29.20 -9.32 30.17
C LEU A 204 -29.71 -8.17 31.05
N GLN A 205 -29.64 -6.92 30.57
CA GLN A 205 -30.13 -5.75 31.29
C GLN A 205 -31.65 -5.80 31.50
N THR A 206 -32.39 -6.26 30.49
CA THR A 206 -33.85 -6.43 30.57
C THR A 206 -34.25 -7.51 31.57
N GLY A 207 -33.48 -8.61 31.64
CA GLY A 207 -33.66 -9.66 32.63
C GLY A 207 -33.43 -9.16 34.05
N ARG A 208 -32.33 -8.43 34.28
CA ARG A 208 -32.03 -7.82 35.60
C ARG A 208 -33.12 -6.85 36.05
N LEU A 209 -33.64 -6.03 35.15
CA LEU A 209 -34.76 -5.14 35.46
C LEU A 209 -36.03 -5.89 35.83
N ALA A 210 -36.34 -7.02 35.18
CA ALA A 210 -37.50 -7.84 35.54
C ALA A 210 -37.36 -8.44 36.95
N THR A 211 -36.17 -8.92 37.33
CA THR A 211 -35.91 -9.40 38.69
C THR A 211 -36.03 -8.28 39.72
N LEU A 212 -35.54 -7.07 39.40
CA LEU A 212 -35.64 -5.91 40.28
C LEU A 212 -37.09 -5.42 40.42
N ASP A 213 -37.86 -5.40 39.34
CA ASP A 213 -39.29 -5.07 39.35
C ASP A 213 -40.06 -6.01 40.30
N ALA A 214 -39.82 -7.33 40.22
CA ALA A 214 -40.44 -8.32 41.12
C ALA A 214 -39.99 -8.16 42.58
N ALA A 215 -38.73 -7.80 42.82
CA ALA A 215 -38.22 -7.55 44.17
C ALA A 215 -38.87 -6.29 44.80
N ILE A 216 -39.10 -5.24 44.01
CA ILE A 216 -39.83 -4.05 44.46
C ILE A 216 -41.27 -4.41 44.83
N GLU A 217 -41.97 -5.16 43.98
CA GLU A 217 -43.35 -5.60 44.24
C GLU A 217 -43.47 -6.42 45.53
N LYS A 218 -42.54 -7.36 45.74
CA LYS A 218 -42.48 -8.13 46.99
C LYS A 218 -42.21 -7.27 48.22
N ALA A 219 -41.26 -6.32 48.12
CA ALA A 219 -40.95 -5.40 49.22
C ALA A 219 -42.13 -4.46 49.55
N GLU A 220 -42.92 -4.07 48.56
CA GLU A 220 -44.16 -3.30 48.75
C GLU A 220 -45.23 -4.14 49.47
N ALA A 221 -45.40 -5.41 49.08
CA ALA A 221 -46.35 -6.32 49.73
C ALA A 221 -45.99 -6.61 51.20
N GLU A 222 -44.70 -6.68 51.52
CA GLU A 222 -44.18 -6.91 52.88
C GLU A 222 -44.08 -5.61 53.71
N SER A 223 -44.56 -4.47 53.19
CA SER A 223 -44.51 -3.16 53.86
C SER A 223 -43.09 -2.76 54.30
N ALA A 224 -42.09 -3.00 53.44
CA ALA A 224 -40.71 -2.60 53.68
C ALA A 224 -40.59 -1.08 53.92
N SER A 225 -39.53 -0.67 54.61
CA SER A 225 -39.31 0.75 54.94
C SER A 225 -39.26 1.63 53.69
N ALA A 226 -39.77 2.85 53.81
CA ALA A 226 -39.83 3.81 52.70
C ALA A 226 -38.44 4.10 52.11
N GLU A 227 -37.39 4.04 52.94
CA GLU A 227 -35.99 4.22 52.54
C GLU A 227 -35.51 3.09 51.61
N VAL A 228 -35.83 1.82 51.93
CA VAL A 228 -35.46 0.67 51.10
C VAL A 228 -36.18 0.73 49.74
N LEU A 229 -37.47 1.05 49.73
CA LEU A 229 -38.24 1.20 48.50
C LEU A 229 -37.71 2.36 47.63
N ALA A 230 -37.31 3.47 48.25
CA ALA A 230 -36.68 4.58 47.53
C ALA A 230 -35.34 4.15 46.89
N GLY A 231 -34.51 3.40 47.63
CA GLY A 231 -33.24 2.86 47.12
C GLY A 231 -33.43 1.92 45.92
N LEU A 232 -34.39 0.99 45.98
CA LEU A 232 -34.68 0.05 44.88
C LEU A 232 -35.21 0.77 43.64
N ARG A 233 -36.09 1.76 43.82
CA ARG A 233 -36.61 2.57 42.71
C ARG A 233 -35.53 3.45 42.09
N ALA A 234 -34.60 3.98 42.89
CA ALA A 234 -33.44 4.73 42.40
C ALA A 234 -32.51 3.83 41.58
N LEU A 235 -32.21 2.61 42.05
CA LEU A 235 -31.42 1.63 41.31
C LEU A 235 -32.09 1.25 39.98
N ARG A 236 -33.41 1.04 39.98
CA ARG A 236 -34.18 0.80 38.77
C ARG A 236 -34.07 1.96 37.78
N ALA A 237 -34.19 3.20 38.27
CA ALA A 237 -34.05 4.39 37.43
C ALA A 237 -32.66 4.46 36.79
N GLN A 238 -31.60 4.17 37.54
CA GLN A 238 -30.22 4.11 37.02
C GLN A 238 -30.06 3.06 35.91
N LEU A 239 -30.62 1.85 36.11
CA LEU A 239 -30.57 0.78 35.12
C LEU A 239 -31.39 1.09 33.86
N CYS A 240 -32.38 1.98 33.92
CA CYS A 240 -33.20 2.38 32.77
C CYS A 240 -32.56 3.45 31.89
N LEU A 241 -31.55 4.21 32.34
CA LEU A 241 -30.95 5.34 31.62
C LEU A 241 -30.35 4.98 30.24
N GLY A 242 -30.14 3.69 29.96
CA GLY A 242 -29.58 3.18 28.70
C GLY A 242 -30.57 2.53 27.73
N LEU A 243 -31.82 2.31 28.16
CA LEU A 243 -32.86 1.67 27.35
C LEU A 243 -33.75 2.73 26.70
N PRO A 244 -34.23 2.51 25.46
CA PRO A 244 -35.09 3.47 24.78
C PRO A 244 -36.41 3.69 25.55
N GLU A 245 -36.88 4.95 25.60
CA GLU A 245 -38.11 5.35 26.33
C GLU A 245 -39.35 4.53 25.94
N ALA A 246 -39.41 4.03 24.71
CA ALA A 246 -40.50 3.19 24.23
C ALA A 246 -40.68 1.88 25.03
N GLU A 247 -39.61 1.32 25.60
CA GLU A 247 -39.67 0.10 26.43
C GLU A 247 -39.93 0.41 27.91
N THR A 248 -39.45 1.55 28.41
CA THR A 248 -39.68 1.98 29.80
C THR A 248 -41.14 2.39 30.03
N VAL A 249 -41.79 3.00 29.03
CA VAL A 249 -43.21 3.40 29.08
C VAL A 249 -44.14 2.19 28.94
N ARG A 250 -43.83 1.22 28.08
CA ARG A 250 -44.68 0.03 27.86
C ARG A 250 -44.81 -0.85 29.12
N ARG A 251 -43.80 -0.86 30.00
CA ARG A 251 -43.85 -1.56 31.30
C ARG A 251 -44.56 -0.78 32.41
N ARG A 252 -44.74 0.54 32.26
CA ARG A 252 -45.42 1.38 33.26
C ARG A 252 -46.94 1.36 33.12
N ALA A 253 -47.46 0.87 32.00
CA ALA A 253 -48.88 0.63 31.85
C ALA A 253 -49.29 -0.53 32.79
N PRO A 254 -50.17 -0.30 33.77
CA PRO A 254 -50.67 -1.39 34.58
C PRO A 254 -51.36 -2.38 33.64
N ARG A 255 -51.11 -3.68 33.82
CA ARG A 255 -51.99 -4.71 33.27
C ARG A 255 -53.36 -4.49 33.92
N GLY A 256 -54.19 -3.67 33.27
CA GLY A 256 -55.58 -3.49 33.62
C GLY A 256 -56.21 -4.87 33.67
N GLY A 257 -56.73 -5.21 34.86
CA GLY A 257 -57.43 -6.46 35.10
C GLY A 257 -58.51 -6.63 34.05
N LYS A 258 -58.50 -7.81 33.42
CA LYS A 258 -59.69 -8.29 32.74
C LYS A 258 -60.58 -8.88 33.84
N SER A 259 -61.71 -8.21 34.08
CA SER A 259 -62.93 -8.80 34.66
C SER A 259 -63.36 -10.03 33.88
#